data_AF-A0A3B5XV32-F1
#
_entry.id   AF-A0A3B5XV32-F1
#
_cell.length_a   1.000
_cell.length_b   1.000
_cell.length_c   1.000
_cell.angle_alpha   90.00
_cell.angle_beta   90.00
_cell.angle_gamma   90.00
#
_symmetry.space_group_name_H-M   'P 1'
#
loop_
_entity.id
_entity.type
_entity.pdbx_description
1 polymer ?
#
loop_
_entity_poly.entity_id
_entity_poly.type
_entity_poly.pdbx_seq_one_letter_code
_entity_poly.pdbx_strand_id
1 'polypeptide(L)'
;MAATGFASLFFYFCILLLCHSSMAQLFGMSFNPWQSSRQGGFRECTFNRLQASTPLRQVRSQAGLTEYFDEENEQFRCAGVFVIRRVIEPRGYLLPRYHNTHGLVYIIQGSGFAGLSFPGCPETFQKQFQKYGQAQSVQGQSQSQKFKDEHQKVHRFRQGDVIALPAGIVHWFYNDGDAPIVAIYVFDVNNYANQLEPRHKEFLFAGNYRSSQLHSSQNIFSGFDVRLLAEALGTSGKIAQRLQSQNDDIIHVNHTLKFLKPVFTQQREPESYPHTQYEERQSQAKHSQEEQPQMGQSQGEQPQTGQSQGKHIQGEQPQMGQSQAKHYQGDQPEEGQEGQSQEEQSQAGPYPGCQPRAGQSHASQSTYGGWNGLEENFCDHKLSVNIDDPSRADIYNPRAGTITRLNTQTFPILNIVQMSATRVHLYQNAIISPLWNINAHSVMYMIQGHIWVQVVNDHGRNVYNGLLSPGQLLIIPQNYVIMKKAQHDGSKYIEFKTNANSMVSHIAGKSSILGALPVDVIANAYGISRTEARSLKFSREEELGVFAPKFSQSIFHSSPTSEEESS
;
A
#
# COMPACT_ATOMS: atom_id res chain seq x y z
N MET A 1 -47.67 31.63 -34.16
CA MET A 1 -46.73 30.50 -33.96
C MET A 1 -45.41 31.04 -33.42
N ALA A 2 -45.24 31.09 -32.09
CA ALA A 2 -43.97 31.40 -31.40
C ALA A 2 -44.16 31.37 -29.86
N ALA A 3 -44.41 30.20 -29.28
CA ALA A 3 -44.63 30.08 -27.81
C ALA A 3 -44.26 28.71 -27.21
N THR A 4 -44.30 27.63 -27.99
CA THR A 4 -44.15 26.26 -27.48
C THR A 4 -42.70 25.73 -27.45
N GLY A 5 -41.76 26.38 -28.14
CA GLY A 5 -40.35 25.94 -28.18
C GLY A 5 -39.55 26.21 -26.91
N PHE A 6 -39.82 27.32 -26.22
CA PHE A 6 -39.01 27.75 -25.06
C PHE A 6 -39.21 26.87 -23.81
N ALA A 7 -40.43 26.40 -23.56
CA ALA A 7 -40.71 25.54 -22.40
C ALA A 7 -40.02 24.17 -22.51
N SER A 8 -39.95 23.61 -23.72
CA SER A 8 -39.27 22.34 -23.99
C SER A 8 -37.76 22.45 -23.75
N LEU A 9 -37.12 23.48 -24.32
CA LEU A 9 -35.69 23.74 -24.13
C LEU A 9 -35.32 23.95 -22.65
N PHE A 10 -36.15 24.65 -21.87
CA PHE A 10 -35.93 24.80 -20.43
C PHE A 10 -36.02 23.46 -19.69
N PHE A 11 -36.96 22.59 -20.06
CA PHE A 11 -37.11 21.28 -19.43
C PHE A 11 -35.91 20.36 -19.70
N TYR A 12 -35.42 20.30 -20.93
CA TYR A 12 -34.21 19.56 -21.27
C TYR A 12 -32.94 20.17 -20.64
N PHE A 13 -32.84 21.49 -20.53
CA PHE A 13 -31.72 22.14 -19.84
C PHE A 13 -31.73 21.89 -18.33
N CYS A 14 -32.91 21.84 -17.69
CA CYS A 14 -33.06 21.44 -16.29
C CYS A 14 -32.72 19.95 -16.08
N ILE A 15 -33.13 19.04 -16.98
CA ILE A 15 -32.74 17.63 -16.90
C ILE A 15 -31.23 17.47 -17.10
N LEU A 16 -30.62 18.18 -18.06
CA LEU A 16 -29.18 18.16 -18.27
C LEU A 16 -28.41 18.74 -17.07
N LEU A 17 -28.90 19.81 -16.44
CA LEU A 17 -28.31 20.35 -15.21
C LEU A 17 -28.47 19.40 -14.01
N LEU A 18 -29.64 18.79 -13.83
CA LEU A 18 -29.87 17.82 -12.76
C LEU A 18 -29.03 16.55 -12.96
N CYS A 19 -28.93 16.05 -14.19
CA CYS A 19 -28.02 14.96 -14.55
C CYS A 19 -26.54 15.36 -14.43
N HIS A 20 -26.14 16.59 -14.77
CA HIS A 20 -24.77 17.05 -14.54
C HIS A 20 -24.45 17.24 -13.05
N SER A 21 -25.39 17.69 -12.21
CA SER A 21 -25.18 17.73 -10.76
C SER A 21 -25.17 16.33 -10.13
N SER A 22 -25.99 15.41 -10.64
CA SER A 22 -26.01 14.00 -10.21
C SER A 22 -24.73 13.26 -10.64
N MET A 23 -24.27 13.47 -11.87
CA MET A 23 -23.01 12.93 -12.38
C MET A 23 -21.78 13.63 -11.77
N ALA A 24 -21.87 14.90 -11.38
CA ALA A 24 -20.84 15.55 -10.56
C ALA A 24 -20.83 15.04 -9.11
N GLN A 25 -21.89 14.40 -8.62
CA GLN A 25 -21.88 13.69 -7.33
C GLN A 25 -21.43 12.22 -7.47
N LEU A 26 -21.68 11.58 -8.62
CA LEU A 26 -21.24 10.21 -8.93
C LEU A 26 -19.79 10.11 -9.44
N PHE A 27 -19.27 11.14 -10.12
CA PHE A 27 -17.91 11.17 -10.68
C PHE A 27 -17.07 12.38 -10.22
N GLY A 28 -17.65 13.32 -9.47
CA GLY A 28 -16.91 14.39 -8.81
C GLY A 28 -16.34 14.01 -7.45
N MET A 29 -15.83 12.79 -7.30
CA MET A 29 -14.67 12.64 -6.43
C MET A 29 -13.55 13.48 -7.05
N SER A 30 -13.29 14.65 -6.48
CA SER A 30 -12.05 15.37 -6.74
C SER A 30 -10.89 14.50 -6.25
N PHE A 31 -10.41 13.61 -7.12
CA PHE A 31 -9.18 12.86 -6.94
C PHE A 31 -8.01 13.84 -7.01
N ASN A 32 -7.84 14.65 -5.96
CA ASN A 32 -6.55 15.19 -5.60
C ASN A 32 -5.68 13.98 -5.23
N PRO A 33 -4.64 13.62 -6.00
CA PRO A 33 -3.75 12.49 -5.65
C PRO A 33 -3.02 12.71 -4.31
N TRP A 34 -3.12 13.92 -3.78
CA TRP A 34 -2.42 14.47 -2.63
C TRP A 34 -3.16 14.30 -1.30
N GLN A 35 -4.47 14.04 -1.31
CA GLN A 35 -5.31 14.05 -0.09
C GLN A 35 -6.04 12.72 0.12
N SER A 36 -5.78 12.08 1.27
CA SER A 36 -6.70 11.10 1.86
C SER A 36 -7.80 11.85 2.62
N SER A 37 -9.06 11.49 2.40
CA SER A 37 -10.21 12.10 3.08
C SER A 37 -10.22 11.67 4.56
N ARG A 38 -9.65 12.49 5.43
CA ARG A 38 -9.69 12.34 6.89
C ARG A 38 -10.83 13.18 7.45
N GLN A 39 -11.50 12.68 8.49
CA GLN A 39 -12.43 13.53 9.25
C GLN A 39 -11.63 14.58 10.03
N GLY A 40 -11.59 15.80 9.48
CA GLY A 40 -10.87 16.94 10.00
C GLY A 40 -11.54 17.55 11.24
N GLY A 41 -11.46 16.85 12.38
CA GLY A 41 -11.59 17.51 13.67
C GLY A 41 -10.35 18.38 13.92
N PHE A 42 -10.52 19.57 14.49
CA PHE A 42 -9.40 20.37 14.99
C PHE A 42 -8.61 19.53 16.00
N ARG A 43 -7.35 19.24 15.71
CA ARG A 43 -6.44 18.53 16.61
C ARG A 43 -5.11 19.27 16.66
N GLU A 44 -4.68 19.53 17.88
CA GLU A 44 -3.38 20.12 18.13
C GLU A 44 -2.30 19.06 17.89
N CYS A 45 -1.46 19.29 16.87
CA CYS A 45 -0.30 18.49 16.53
C CYS A 45 1.00 19.28 16.82
N THR A 46 0.94 20.14 17.83
CA THR A 46 2.02 21.04 18.25
C THR A 46 2.73 20.42 19.44
N PHE A 47 3.91 19.86 19.23
CA PHE A 47 4.66 19.20 20.30
C PHE A 47 5.91 20.01 20.67
N ASN A 48 6.12 20.21 21.98
CA ASN A 48 7.41 20.66 22.50
C ASN A 48 8.40 19.49 22.70
N ARG A 49 7.88 18.27 22.88
CA ARG A 49 8.67 17.04 23.01
C ARG A 49 7.84 15.84 22.56
N LEU A 50 8.35 15.04 21.63
CA LEU A 50 7.82 13.72 21.28
C LEU A 50 8.50 12.65 22.15
N GLN A 51 7.89 11.47 22.25
CA GLN A 51 8.40 10.35 23.04
C GLN A 51 8.26 9.02 22.31
N ALA A 52 9.33 8.22 22.37
CA ALA A 52 9.28 6.83 21.94
C ALA A 52 8.38 6.03 22.88
N SER A 53 7.49 5.23 22.31
CA SER A 53 6.48 4.46 23.01
C SER A 53 6.78 2.96 22.94
N THR A 54 6.57 2.27 24.05
CA THR A 54 6.45 0.80 24.12
C THR A 54 4.99 0.43 24.36
N PRO A 55 4.59 -0.86 24.20
CA PRO A 55 3.28 -1.28 24.65
C PRO A 55 3.09 -1.00 26.15
N LEU A 56 1.93 -0.46 26.52
CA LEU A 56 1.57 -0.07 27.89
C LEU A 56 0.86 -1.20 28.64
N ARG A 57 0.07 -2.01 27.93
CA ARG A 57 -0.78 -3.06 28.51
C ARG A 57 -0.71 -4.33 27.69
N GLN A 58 -0.69 -5.48 28.34
CA GLN A 58 -0.78 -6.80 27.70
C GLN A 58 -2.06 -7.52 28.14
N VAL A 59 -2.72 -8.20 27.21
CA VAL A 59 -3.83 -9.13 27.46
C VAL A 59 -3.37 -10.50 26.99
N ARG A 60 -3.44 -11.51 27.86
CA ARG A 60 -3.13 -12.91 27.53
C ARG A 60 -4.39 -13.63 27.07
N SER A 61 -4.16 -14.57 26.16
CA SER A 61 -5.15 -15.40 25.47
C SER A 61 -4.65 -16.85 25.52
N GLN A 62 -5.52 -17.86 25.35
CA GLN A 62 -5.16 -19.27 25.47
C GLN A 62 -3.95 -19.69 24.62
N ALA A 63 -3.82 -19.13 23.41
CA ALA A 63 -2.72 -19.39 22.48
C ALA A 63 -2.06 -18.11 21.94
N GLY A 64 -1.92 -17.08 22.78
CA GLY A 64 -1.25 -15.84 22.38
C GLY A 64 -1.37 -14.71 23.39
N LEU A 65 -1.03 -13.51 22.93
CA LEU A 65 -1.26 -12.27 23.65
C LEU A 65 -1.43 -11.09 22.69
N THR A 66 -2.21 -10.09 23.13
CA THR A 66 -2.30 -8.77 22.47
C THR A 66 -1.71 -7.71 23.39
N GLU A 67 -0.74 -6.96 22.90
CA GLU A 67 -0.15 -5.80 23.54
C GLU A 67 -0.69 -4.52 22.92
N TYR A 68 -1.01 -3.54 23.75
CA TYR A 68 -1.65 -2.30 23.37
C TYR A 68 -0.72 -1.13 23.66
N PHE A 69 -0.55 -0.26 22.67
CA PHE A 69 0.06 1.06 22.88
C PHE A 69 -0.96 2.02 23.50
N ASP A 70 -0.48 3.14 24.04
CA ASP A 70 -1.33 4.13 24.71
C ASP A 70 -2.14 4.95 23.68
N GLU A 71 -3.43 4.61 23.54
CA GLU A 71 -4.37 5.31 22.65
C GLU A 71 -4.79 6.70 23.17
N GLU A 72 -4.61 6.96 24.47
CA GLU A 72 -4.96 8.23 25.10
C GLU A 72 -3.84 9.28 24.95
N ASN A 73 -2.64 8.84 24.53
CA ASN A 73 -1.48 9.68 24.28
C ASN A 73 -1.71 10.66 23.12
N GLU A 74 -1.37 11.93 23.34
CA GLU A 74 -1.55 13.04 22.39
C GLU A 74 -0.90 12.79 21.02
N GLN A 75 0.23 12.09 20.95
CA GLN A 75 0.90 11.79 19.69
C GLN A 75 0.05 10.86 18.81
N PHE A 76 -0.54 9.81 19.41
CA PHE A 76 -1.41 8.86 18.71
C PHE A 76 -2.73 9.52 18.30
N ARG A 77 -3.31 10.36 19.18
CA ARG A 77 -4.50 11.18 18.89
C ARG A 77 -4.28 12.18 17.75
N CYS A 78 -3.12 12.84 17.69
CA CYS A 78 -2.73 13.71 16.57
C CYS A 78 -2.62 12.94 15.25
N ALA A 79 -1.86 11.84 15.22
CA ALA A 79 -1.70 11.03 14.01
C ALA A 79 -3.02 10.33 13.59
N GLY A 80 -3.95 10.13 14.53
CA GLY A 80 -5.22 9.47 14.29
C GLY A 80 -5.07 7.97 14.16
N VAL A 81 -4.23 7.34 14.98
CA VAL A 81 -3.89 5.92 14.85
C VAL A 81 -4.10 5.14 16.14
N PHE A 82 -4.55 3.90 16.00
CA PHE A 82 -4.57 2.90 17.06
C PHE A 82 -3.60 1.77 16.71
N VAL A 83 -2.77 1.34 17.67
CA VAL A 83 -1.66 0.41 17.43
C VAL A 83 -1.67 -0.72 18.46
N ILE A 84 -1.58 -1.95 17.97
CA ILE A 84 -1.41 -3.16 18.80
C ILE A 84 -0.35 -4.09 18.21
N ARG A 85 0.38 -4.79 19.09
CA ARG A 85 1.23 -5.93 18.72
C ARG A 85 0.53 -7.21 19.14
N ARG A 86 0.46 -8.21 18.27
CA ARG A 86 -0.07 -9.54 18.60
C ARG A 86 1.01 -10.60 18.46
N VAL A 87 0.99 -11.55 19.40
CA VAL A 87 1.72 -12.81 19.30
C VAL A 87 0.69 -13.93 19.26
N ILE A 88 0.79 -14.81 18.25
CA ILE A 88 -0.06 -15.99 18.11
C ILE A 88 0.84 -17.21 18.13
N GLU A 89 0.70 -18.04 19.15
CA GLU A 89 1.51 -19.24 19.36
C GLU A 89 1.26 -20.30 18.28
N PRO A 90 2.14 -21.31 18.10
CA PRO A 90 1.90 -22.44 17.22
C PRO A 90 0.54 -23.12 17.47
N ARG A 91 -0.24 -23.35 16.40
CA ARG A 91 -1.65 -23.79 16.44
C ARG A 91 -2.62 -22.82 17.14
N GLY A 92 -2.22 -21.57 17.37
CA GLY A 92 -3.10 -20.50 17.81
C GLY A 92 -4.01 -20.00 16.69
N TYR A 93 -5.27 -19.73 17.03
CA TYR A 93 -6.30 -19.22 16.13
C TYR A 93 -6.91 -17.93 16.71
N LEU A 94 -6.55 -16.79 16.10
CA LEU A 94 -7.16 -15.50 16.36
C LEU A 94 -8.58 -15.52 15.79
N LEU A 95 -9.57 -15.47 16.69
CA LEU A 95 -10.96 -15.68 16.33
C LEU A 95 -11.52 -14.57 15.41
N PRO A 96 -12.48 -14.90 14.52
CA PRO A 96 -13.04 -13.96 13.55
C PRO A 96 -13.59 -12.69 14.19
N ARG A 97 -13.28 -11.54 13.57
CA ARG A 97 -13.68 -10.20 14.03
C ARG A 97 -13.62 -9.16 12.91
N TYR A 98 -14.20 -8.00 13.13
CA TYR A 98 -14.06 -6.84 12.25
C TYR A 98 -13.87 -5.54 13.05
N HIS A 99 -13.44 -4.47 12.37
CA HIS A 99 -13.18 -3.17 12.99
C HIS A 99 -13.97 -2.05 12.29
N ASN A 100 -14.22 -0.94 12.99
CA ASN A 100 -14.83 0.27 12.41
C ASN A 100 -13.88 1.10 11.53
N THR A 101 -12.61 0.70 11.42
CA THR A 101 -11.54 1.48 10.80
C THR A 101 -10.66 0.60 9.91
N HIS A 102 -10.08 1.21 8.87
CA HIS A 102 -9.05 0.60 8.05
C HIS A 102 -7.75 0.38 8.83
N GLY A 103 -7.02 -0.69 8.50
CA GLY A 103 -5.72 -0.94 9.08
C GLY A 103 -4.79 -1.77 8.19
N LEU A 104 -3.52 -1.77 8.57
CA LEU A 104 -2.46 -2.58 8.00
C LEU A 104 -1.81 -3.43 9.07
N VAL A 105 -1.53 -4.69 8.74
CA VAL A 105 -0.78 -5.62 9.58
C VAL A 105 0.55 -5.91 8.91
N TYR A 106 1.66 -5.82 9.63
CA TYR A 106 2.95 -6.30 9.16
C TYR A 106 3.41 -7.51 9.97
N ILE A 107 3.74 -8.59 9.27
CA ILE A 107 4.21 -9.84 9.86
C ILE A 107 5.72 -9.73 10.14
N ILE A 108 6.07 -9.45 11.40
CA ILE A 108 7.45 -9.32 11.88
C ILE A 108 8.14 -10.69 11.91
N GLN A 109 7.42 -11.74 12.27
CA GLN A 109 7.93 -13.12 12.37
C GLN A 109 6.81 -14.12 12.09
N GLY A 110 7.18 -15.31 11.59
CA GLY A 110 6.30 -16.47 11.46
C GLY A 110 5.60 -16.57 10.11
N SER A 111 4.71 -17.54 9.99
CA SER A 111 3.85 -17.77 8.83
C SER A 111 2.53 -18.37 9.25
N GLY A 112 1.49 -18.20 8.45
CA GLY A 112 0.19 -18.78 8.74
C GLY A 112 -0.82 -18.51 7.63
N PHE A 113 -2.09 -18.62 7.99
CA PHE A 113 -3.21 -18.34 7.10
C PHE A 113 -4.09 -17.22 7.65
N ALA A 114 -4.48 -16.29 6.78
CA ALA A 114 -5.50 -15.29 7.06
C ALA A 114 -6.70 -15.51 6.13
N GLY A 115 -7.90 -15.51 6.67
CA GLY A 115 -9.13 -15.39 5.90
C GLY A 115 -9.71 -14.00 6.06
N LEU A 116 -10.23 -13.44 4.98
CA LEU A 116 -11.02 -12.21 4.97
C LEU A 116 -12.32 -12.49 4.22
N SER A 117 -13.46 -12.11 4.80
CA SER A 117 -14.79 -12.38 4.26
C SER A 117 -15.42 -11.10 3.72
N PHE A 118 -15.40 -10.94 2.40
CA PHE A 118 -15.99 -9.81 1.70
C PHE A 118 -17.49 -10.06 1.45
N PRO A 119 -18.40 -9.20 1.96
CA PRO A 119 -19.83 -9.34 1.72
C PRO A 119 -20.16 -9.37 0.23
N GLY A 120 -21.06 -10.28 -0.19
CA GLY A 120 -21.46 -10.46 -1.58
C GLY A 120 -20.54 -11.36 -2.42
N CYS A 121 -19.30 -11.62 -1.98
CA CYS A 121 -18.39 -12.47 -2.73
C CYS A 121 -18.67 -13.98 -2.54
N PRO A 122 -18.63 -14.79 -3.61
CA PRO A 122 -18.96 -16.21 -3.55
C PRO A 122 -17.86 -17.08 -2.94
N GLU A 123 -18.24 -18.27 -2.47
CA GLU A 123 -17.38 -19.30 -1.88
C GLU A 123 -16.52 -20.05 -2.92
N THR A 124 -15.57 -19.33 -3.53
CA THR A 124 -14.80 -19.81 -4.70
C THR A 124 -14.00 -21.10 -4.49
N PHE A 125 -13.68 -21.49 -3.24
CA PHE A 125 -12.87 -22.69 -2.98
C PHE A 125 -13.59 -24.02 -3.28
N GLN A 126 -14.92 -24.02 -3.40
CA GLN A 126 -15.72 -25.16 -3.85
C GLN A 126 -15.20 -25.75 -5.19
N LYS A 127 -14.81 -24.89 -6.14
CA LYS A 127 -14.48 -25.29 -7.53
C LYS A 127 -13.07 -25.88 -7.69
N GLN A 128 -12.10 -25.50 -6.85
CA GLN A 128 -10.74 -26.05 -6.94
C GLN A 128 -10.71 -27.53 -6.55
N PHE A 129 -11.44 -27.93 -5.51
CA PHE A 129 -11.44 -29.33 -5.06
C PHE A 129 -12.08 -30.29 -6.07
N GLN A 130 -13.10 -29.84 -6.81
CA GLN A 130 -13.76 -30.65 -7.84
C GLN A 130 -12.85 -30.98 -9.04
N LYS A 131 -11.98 -30.05 -9.48
CA LYS A 131 -11.01 -30.32 -10.56
C LYS A 131 -9.91 -31.31 -10.15
N TYR A 132 -9.46 -31.28 -8.90
CA TYR A 132 -8.41 -32.19 -8.43
C TYR A 132 -8.92 -33.57 -7.98
N GLY A 133 -10.20 -33.70 -7.61
CA GLY A 133 -10.83 -34.98 -7.27
C GLY A 133 -10.85 -36.02 -8.40
N GLN A 134 -10.56 -35.63 -9.64
CA GLN A 134 -10.41 -36.54 -10.80
C GLN A 134 -8.96 -36.98 -11.07
N ALA A 135 -7.95 -36.40 -10.40
CA ALA A 135 -6.54 -36.63 -10.70
C ALA A 135 -5.83 -37.67 -9.80
N GLN A 136 -6.50 -38.20 -8.77
CA GLN A 136 -5.94 -39.19 -7.84
C GLN A 136 -6.82 -40.44 -7.66
N SER A 137 -7.27 -41.04 -8.77
CA SER A 137 -7.87 -42.38 -8.76
C SER A 137 -6.83 -43.46 -9.04
N VAL A 138 -5.92 -43.70 -8.09
CA VAL A 138 -5.07 -44.90 -8.07
C VAL A 138 -5.27 -45.61 -6.74
N GLN A 139 -5.94 -46.76 -6.81
CA GLN A 139 -6.03 -47.87 -5.84
C GLN A 139 -5.85 -47.56 -4.34
N GLY A 140 -6.95 -47.68 -3.58
CA GLY A 140 -6.89 -47.86 -2.12
C GLY A 140 -8.19 -47.46 -1.43
N GLN A 141 -8.82 -48.39 -0.72
CA GLN A 141 -10.04 -48.10 0.04
C GLN A 141 -9.75 -47.18 1.23
N SER A 142 -10.35 -46.00 1.24
CA SER A 142 -10.86 -45.42 2.48
C SER A 142 -12.03 -44.50 2.18
N GLN A 143 -13.06 -44.56 3.02
CA GLN A 143 -14.16 -43.61 3.01
C GLN A 143 -13.64 -42.26 3.52
N SER A 144 -13.03 -41.45 2.64
CA SER A 144 -13.04 -40.02 2.87
C SER A 144 -14.51 -39.58 2.80
N GLN A 145 -15.10 -39.32 3.97
CA GLN A 145 -16.30 -38.48 4.03
C GLN A 145 -15.96 -37.24 3.21
N LYS A 146 -16.71 -37.01 2.11
CA LYS A 146 -16.54 -35.81 1.28
C LYS A 146 -16.54 -34.61 2.22
N PHE A 147 -15.40 -33.96 2.36
CA PHE A 147 -15.28 -32.71 3.10
C PHE A 147 -15.99 -31.65 2.26
N LYS A 148 -17.32 -31.59 2.43
CA LYS A 148 -18.19 -30.64 1.75
C LYS A 148 -18.12 -29.34 2.54
N ASP A 149 -17.15 -28.53 2.15
CA ASP A 149 -16.88 -27.21 2.71
C ASP A 149 -16.75 -26.22 1.55
N GLU A 150 -17.25 -25.02 1.77
CA GLU A 150 -17.38 -23.97 0.76
C GLU A 150 -17.13 -22.65 1.49
N HIS A 151 -16.04 -21.97 1.16
CA HIS A 151 -15.66 -20.71 1.78
C HIS A 151 -14.94 -19.78 0.78
N GLN A 152 -14.83 -18.51 1.14
CA GLN A 152 -14.04 -17.52 0.40
C GLN A 152 -12.53 -17.79 0.49
N LYS A 153 -11.75 -17.02 -0.25
CA LYS A 153 -10.30 -17.20 -0.42
C LYS A 153 -9.53 -17.07 0.89
N VAL A 154 -8.71 -18.07 1.19
CA VAL A 154 -7.77 -18.04 2.33
C VAL A 154 -6.37 -17.73 1.81
N HIS A 155 -5.70 -16.78 2.45
CA HIS A 155 -4.41 -16.26 2.06
C HIS A 155 -3.33 -16.84 2.98
N ARG A 156 -2.29 -17.46 2.41
CA ARG A 156 -1.07 -17.77 3.17
C ARG A 156 -0.23 -16.50 3.30
N PHE A 157 0.35 -16.28 4.47
CA PHE A 157 1.29 -15.20 4.72
C PHE A 157 2.58 -15.70 5.38
N ARG A 158 3.62 -14.89 5.30
CA ARG A 158 4.95 -15.10 5.90
C ARG A 158 5.53 -13.79 6.42
N GLN A 159 6.63 -13.89 7.17
CA GLN A 159 7.45 -12.76 7.57
C GLN A 159 7.76 -11.81 6.40
N GLY A 160 7.59 -10.51 6.64
CA GLY A 160 7.74 -9.44 5.66
C GLY A 160 6.46 -9.11 4.88
N ASP A 161 5.37 -9.87 5.05
CA ASP A 161 4.09 -9.54 4.42
C ASP A 161 3.41 -8.38 5.14
N VAL A 162 2.87 -7.44 4.35
CA VAL A 162 1.81 -6.53 4.79
C VAL A 162 0.47 -7.08 4.33
N ILE A 163 -0.49 -7.13 5.25
CA ILE A 163 -1.88 -7.54 5.03
C ILE A 163 -2.80 -6.33 5.23
N ALA A 164 -3.72 -6.12 4.31
CA ALA A 164 -4.70 -5.05 4.38
C ALA A 164 -5.97 -5.50 5.12
N LEU A 165 -6.46 -4.70 6.07
CA LEU A 165 -7.72 -4.91 6.79
C LEU A 165 -8.70 -3.77 6.49
N PRO A 166 -9.65 -3.94 5.55
CA PRO A 166 -10.69 -2.95 5.35
C PRO A 166 -11.71 -2.93 6.51
N ALA A 167 -12.35 -1.78 6.75
CA ALA A 167 -13.33 -1.61 7.80
C ALA A 167 -14.56 -2.47 7.51
N GLY A 168 -15.20 -3.04 8.54
CA GLY A 168 -16.34 -3.94 8.41
C GLY A 168 -16.04 -5.35 7.88
N ILE A 169 -14.84 -5.61 7.36
CA ILE A 169 -14.48 -6.92 6.81
C ILE A 169 -14.07 -7.88 7.93
N VAL A 170 -14.81 -8.99 8.04
CA VAL A 170 -14.52 -10.06 9.00
C VAL A 170 -13.22 -10.75 8.59
N HIS A 171 -12.29 -10.86 9.53
CA HIS A 171 -11.00 -11.50 9.30
C HIS A 171 -10.57 -12.35 10.50
N TRP A 172 -9.72 -13.34 10.23
CA TRP A 172 -9.16 -14.26 11.21
C TRP A 172 -7.75 -14.68 10.82
N PHE A 173 -6.94 -15.11 11.79
CA PHE A 173 -5.55 -15.53 11.58
C PHE A 173 -5.27 -16.87 12.28
N TYR A 174 -4.64 -17.82 11.59
CA TYR A 174 -4.26 -19.12 12.14
C TYR A 174 -2.76 -19.38 11.96
N ASN A 175 -2.08 -19.75 13.05
CA ASN A 175 -0.68 -20.17 13.01
C ASN A 175 -0.56 -21.66 12.68
N ASP A 176 -0.10 -21.97 11.47
CA ASP A 176 0.17 -23.35 11.02
C ASP A 176 1.65 -23.75 11.09
N GLY A 177 2.53 -22.86 11.56
CA GLY A 177 3.96 -23.10 11.71
C GLY A 177 4.40 -23.35 13.15
N ASP A 178 5.67 -23.73 13.30
CA ASP A 178 6.29 -24.10 14.58
C ASP A 178 6.82 -22.91 15.39
N ALA A 179 6.91 -21.72 14.77
CA ALA A 179 7.30 -20.48 15.42
C ALA A 179 6.07 -19.59 15.70
N PRO A 180 6.06 -18.81 16.80
CA PRO A 180 4.99 -17.84 17.03
C PRO A 180 4.97 -16.78 15.93
N ILE A 181 3.77 -16.44 15.45
CA ILE A 181 3.56 -15.27 14.62
C ILE A 181 3.70 -14.04 15.51
N VAL A 182 4.53 -13.09 15.08
CA VAL A 182 4.62 -11.76 15.68
C VAL A 182 4.19 -10.75 14.64
N ALA A 183 3.19 -9.94 14.96
CA ALA A 183 2.63 -8.97 14.03
C ALA A 183 2.31 -7.63 14.70
N ILE A 184 2.58 -6.53 14.00
CA ILE A 184 2.22 -5.17 14.40
C ILE A 184 1.06 -4.69 13.52
N TYR A 185 0.01 -4.18 14.15
CA TYR A 185 -1.22 -3.70 13.52
C TYR A 185 -1.31 -2.19 13.73
N VAL A 186 -1.55 -1.43 12.68
CA VAL A 186 -1.83 0.01 12.75
C VAL A 186 -3.14 0.29 12.05
N PHE A 187 -4.08 0.90 12.77
CA PHE A 187 -5.40 1.29 12.28
C PHE A 187 -5.52 2.82 12.21
N ASP A 188 -6.16 3.33 11.16
CA ASP A 188 -6.38 4.76 10.93
C ASP A 188 -7.76 5.20 11.47
N VAL A 189 -7.84 5.52 12.75
CA VAL A 189 -9.13 5.84 13.41
C VAL A 189 -9.76 7.14 12.91
N ASN A 190 -9.02 7.96 12.15
CA ASN A 190 -9.48 9.22 11.54
C ASN A 190 -9.93 9.07 10.08
N ASN A 191 -9.84 7.86 9.54
CA ASN A 191 -10.24 7.57 8.17
C ASN A 191 -11.75 7.80 7.97
N TYR A 192 -12.17 8.34 6.82
CA TYR A 192 -13.58 8.54 6.47
C TYR A 192 -14.46 7.27 6.57
N ALA A 193 -13.86 6.08 6.44
CA ALA A 193 -14.55 4.81 6.66
C ALA A 193 -15.07 4.64 8.11
N ASN A 194 -14.45 5.29 9.10
CA ASN A 194 -14.94 5.33 10.46
C ASN A 194 -16.00 6.42 10.63
N GLN A 195 -17.28 6.02 10.52
CA GLN A 195 -18.44 6.90 10.66
C GLN A 195 -18.97 6.97 12.12
N LEU A 196 -18.21 6.45 13.08
CA LEU A 196 -18.61 6.40 14.50
C LEU A 196 -17.93 7.54 15.28
N GLU A 197 -17.30 7.22 16.40
CA GLU A 197 -16.42 8.10 17.15
C GLU A 197 -14.95 7.89 16.72
N PRO A 198 -14.03 8.86 16.94
CA PRO A 198 -12.62 8.78 16.56
C PRO A 198 -11.79 7.83 17.45
N ARG A 199 -12.32 6.63 17.72
CA ARG A 199 -11.74 5.56 18.56
C ARG A 199 -11.86 4.23 17.80
N HIS A 200 -10.88 3.35 18.00
CA HIS A 200 -10.93 2.01 17.45
C HIS A 200 -11.96 1.14 18.20
N LYS A 201 -12.86 0.48 17.46
CA LYS A 201 -13.79 -0.53 17.98
C LYS A 201 -13.51 -1.87 17.30
N GLU A 202 -13.35 -2.90 18.13
CA GLU A 202 -13.23 -4.30 17.72
C GLU A 202 -14.54 -5.03 17.99
N PHE A 203 -15.16 -5.53 16.92
CA PHE A 203 -16.39 -6.32 16.98
C PHE A 203 -16.00 -7.78 16.81
N LEU A 204 -16.02 -8.53 17.91
CA LEU A 204 -15.75 -9.97 17.89
C LEU A 204 -16.93 -10.69 17.23
N PHE A 205 -16.65 -11.50 16.19
CA PHE A 205 -17.67 -12.37 15.59
C PHE A 205 -17.72 -13.71 16.34
N ALA A 206 -16.60 -14.15 16.91
CA ALA A 206 -16.55 -15.23 17.90
C ALA A 206 -15.56 -14.89 19.02
N GLY A 207 -15.75 -15.52 20.18
CA GLY A 207 -14.91 -15.29 21.35
C GLY A 207 -15.41 -14.18 22.27
N ASN A 208 -14.70 -13.97 23.37
CA ASN A 208 -14.93 -12.92 24.37
C ASN A 208 -13.59 -12.70 25.11
N TYR A 209 -13.25 -11.45 25.45
CA TYR A 209 -12.15 -11.18 26.39
C TYR A 209 -12.51 -10.07 27.37
N ARG A 210 -12.03 -10.22 28.61
CA ARG A 210 -12.20 -9.24 29.69
C ARG A 210 -10.85 -8.65 30.05
N SER A 211 -10.52 -7.46 29.54
CA SER A 211 -9.49 -6.63 30.17
C SER A 211 -10.11 -5.87 31.34
N SER A 212 -9.30 -5.59 32.37
CA SER A 212 -9.62 -4.56 33.34
C SER A 212 -9.85 -3.21 32.62
N GLN A 213 -11.06 -2.68 32.82
CA GLN A 213 -11.51 -1.29 32.62
C GLN A 213 -11.58 -0.68 31.21
N LEU A 214 -10.68 -0.94 30.24
CA LEU A 214 -10.69 -0.18 28.96
C LEU A 214 -11.08 -0.96 27.69
N HIS A 215 -10.84 -2.28 27.64
CA HIS A 215 -11.26 -3.13 26.50
C HIS A 215 -11.80 -4.46 27.03
N SER A 216 -13.07 -4.48 27.40
CA SER A 216 -13.84 -5.71 27.55
C SER A 216 -14.73 -5.83 26.32
N SER A 217 -14.52 -6.85 25.49
CA SER A 217 -15.34 -7.08 24.30
C SER A 217 -16.03 -8.43 24.40
N GLN A 218 -17.33 -8.44 24.11
CA GLN A 218 -18.11 -9.65 23.90
C GLN A 218 -18.41 -9.81 22.41
N ASN A 219 -18.59 -11.04 21.95
CA ASN A 219 -19.03 -11.26 20.57
C ASN A 219 -20.40 -10.65 20.29
N ILE A 220 -20.61 -10.22 19.05
CA ILE A 220 -21.86 -9.59 18.59
C ILE A 220 -23.09 -10.46 18.84
N PHE A 221 -22.94 -11.78 18.93
CA PHE A 221 -24.06 -12.68 19.17
C PHE A 221 -24.59 -12.60 20.60
N SER A 222 -23.78 -12.19 21.59
CA SER A 222 -24.17 -12.12 23.00
C SER A 222 -25.29 -11.12 23.29
N GLY A 223 -25.52 -10.15 22.40
CA GLY A 223 -26.58 -9.14 22.52
C GLY A 223 -27.97 -9.60 22.08
N PHE A 224 -28.13 -10.77 21.45
CA PHE A 224 -29.41 -11.27 20.94
C PHE A 224 -30.10 -12.24 21.92
N ASP A 225 -31.44 -12.28 21.91
CA ASP A 225 -32.20 -13.36 22.55
C ASP A 225 -31.86 -14.70 21.87
N VAL A 226 -31.60 -15.72 22.69
CA VAL A 226 -31.13 -17.05 22.24
C VAL A 226 -32.16 -17.75 21.33
N ARG A 227 -33.46 -17.53 21.53
CA ARG A 227 -34.51 -18.15 20.72
C ARG A 227 -34.64 -17.44 19.38
N LEU A 228 -34.66 -16.11 19.37
CA LEU A 228 -34.67 -15.33 18.13
C LEU A 228 -33.41 -15.58 17.28
N LEU A 229 -32.23 -15.68 17.91
CA LEU A 229 -30.98 -16.02 17.23
C LEU A 229 -31.01 -17.46 16.68
N ALA A 230 -31.57 -18.41 17.42
CA ALA A 230 -31.73 -19.79 16.96
C ALA A 230 -32.69 -19.89 15.77
N GLU A 231 -33.81 -19.17 15.81
CA GLU A 231 -34.80 -19.09 14.75
C GLU A 231 -34.21 -18.46 13.48
N ALA A 232 -33.58 -17.28 13.59
CA ALA A 232 -32.98 -16.56 12.47
C ALA A 232 -31.85 -17.35 11.77
N LEU A 233 -31.10 -18.17 12.52
CA LEU A 233 -30.04 -19.03 11.99
C LEU A 233 -30.51 -20.45 11.63
N GLY A 234 -31.80 -20.77 11.77
CA GLY A 234 -32.35 -22.10 11.50
C GLY A 234 -31.70 -23.23 12.33
N THR A 235 -31.31 -22.94 13.57
CA THR A 235 -30.50 -23.83 14.41
C THR A 235 -31.12 -24.08 15.79
N SER A 236 -30.50 -24.95 16.59
CA SER A 236 -30.98 -25.22 17.95
C SER A 236 -30.57 -24.11 18.93
N GLY A 237 -31.40 -23.84 19.95
CA GLY A 237 -31.06 -22.91 21.04
C GLY A 237 -29.73 -23.24 21.73
N LYS A 238 -29.34 -24.51 21.79
CA LYS A 238 -28.03 -24.97 22.32
C LYS A 238 -26.86 -24.53 21.44
N ILE A 239 -27.04 -24.42 20.13
CA ILE A 239 -26.03 -23.92 19.19
C ILE A 239 -25.98 -22.39 19.27
N ALA A 240 -27.13 -21.70 19.27
CA ALA A 240 -27.19 -20.25 19.46
C ALA A 240 -26.51 -19.82 20.77
N GLN A 241 -26.79 -20.50 21.88
CA GLN A 241 -26.13 -20.24 23.17
C GLN A 241 -24.61 -20.50 23.12
N ARG A 242 -24.13 -21.47 22.34
CA ARG A 242 -22.69 -21.71 22.13
C ARG A 242 -21.99 -20.60 21.35
N LEU A 243 -22.66 -19.94 20.40
CA LEU A 243 -22.09 -18.78 19.70
C LEU A 243 -21.79 -17.65 20.68
N GLN A 244 -22.66 -17.43 21.67
CA GLN A 244 -22.52 -16.40 22.68
C GLN A 244 -21.41 -16.69 23.73
N SER A 245 -21.13 -17.97 24.01
CA SER A 245 -20.46 -18.43 25.25
C SER A 245 -18.96 -18.78 25.14
N GLN A 246 -18.25 -18.32 24.11
CA GLN A 246 -16.82 -18.63 23.91
C GLN A 246 -15.92 -17.72 24.77
N ASN A 247 -14.99 -18.28 25.55
CA ASN A 247 -14.15 -17.55 26.51
C ASN A 247 -12.67 -17.48 26.09
N ASP A 248 -12.39 -16.87 24.93
CA ASP A 248 -11.07 -16.30 24.60
C ASP A 248 -11.19 -15.43 23.33
N ASP A 249 -10.09 -14.79 22.90
CA ASP A 249 -9.96 -14.18 21.57
C ASP A 249 -8.86 -14.82 20.71
N ILE A 250 -7.89 -15.54 21.29
CA ILE A 250 -6.92 -16.39 20.57
C ILE A 250 -6.92 -17.78 21.20
N ILE A 251 -7.58 -18.75 20.55
CA ILE A 251 -7.73 -20.12 21.07
C ILE A 251 -6.63 -21.06 20.59
N HIS A 252 -6.35 -22.11 21.36
CA HIS A 252 -5.48 -23.22 20.92
C HIS A 252 -6.30 -24.25 20.15
N VAL A 253 -5.88 -24.60 18.93
CA VAL A 253 -6.53 -25.65 18.14
C VAL A 253 -5.80 -26.98 18.35
N ASN A 254 -6.42 -27.90 19.10
CA ASN A 254 -5.83 -29.20 19.47
C ASN A 254 -5.32 -30.02 18.28
N HIS A 255 -6.02 -29.94 17.14
CA HIS A 255 -5.67 -30.57 15.87
C HIS A 255 -5.51 -29.49 14.80
N THR A 256 -4.68 -29.74 13.78
CA THR A 256 -4.49 -28.80 12.68
C THR A 256 -5.82 -28.37 12.08
N LEU A 257 -6.06 -27.05 12.02
CA LEU A 257 -7.29 -26.47 11.47
C LEU A 257 -7.48 -26.93 10.01
N LYS A 258 -8.64 -27.52 9.71
CA LYS A 258 -8.97 -28.09 8.39
C LYS A 258 -9.89 -27.13 7.64
N PHE A 259 -9.45 -26.72 6.46
CA PHE A 259 -10.15 -25.89 5.49
C PHE A 259 -9.52 -26.16 4.12
N LEU A 260 -10.18 -25.72 3.04
CA LEU A 260 -9.64 -25.86 1.68
C LEU A 260 -8.48 -24.88 1.50
N LYS A 261 -7.25 -25.41 1.45
CA LYS A 261 -6.03 -24.60 1.26
C LYS A 261 -5.81 -24.31 -0.23
N PRO A 262 -5.21 -23.16 -0.60
CA PRO A 262 -4.71 -22.97 -1.96
C PRO A 262 -3.71 -24.07 -2.27
N VAL A 263 -3.92 -24.82 -3.35
CA VAL A 263 -2.91 -25.74 -3.85
C VAL A 263 -1.76 -24.86 -4.37
N PHE A 264 -0.63 -24.89 -3.67
CA PHE A 264 0.63 -24.37 -4.21
C PHE A 264 1.05 -25.27 -5.37
N THR A 265 0.54 -24.99 -6.57
CA THR A 265 1.41 -25.13 -7.73
C THR A 265 2.65 -24.29 -7.43
N GLN A 266 3.81 -24.84 -7.72
CA GLN A 266 4.98 -24.02 -8.00
C GLN A 266 4.66 -23.25 -9.28
N GLN A 267 3.91 -22.16 -9.16
CA GLN A 267 4.11 -21.02 -10.00
C GLN A 267 5.58 -20.66 -9.82
N ARG A 268 6.40 -21.11 -10.77
CA ARG A 268 7.56 -20.32 -11.14
C ARG A 268 7.04 -18.90 -11.24
N GLU A 269 7.61 -18.00 -10.45
CA GLU A 269 7.58 -16.59 -10.82
C GLU A 269 7.97 -16.55 -12.30
N PRO A 270 7.24 -15.83 -13.17
CA PRO A 270 7.65 -15.74 -14.57
C PRO A 270 9.10 -15.27 -14.53
N GLU A 271 10.02 -16.13 -15.01
CA GLU A 271 11.45 -15.85 -14.98
C GLU A 271 11.62 -14.46 -15.55
N SER A 272 12.28 -13.58 -14.82
CA SER A 272 12.54 -12.23 -15.30
C SER A 272 13.26 -12.38 -16.63
N TYR A 273 12.56 -12.12 -17.74
CA TYR A 273 13.16 -12.16 -19.06
C TYR A 273 14.42 -11.30 -18.99
N PRO A 274 15.61 -11.85 -19.31
CA PRO A 274 16.83 -11.08 -19.17
C PRO A 274 16.76 -9.87 -20.10
N HIS A 275 16.57 -8.70 -19.51
CA HIS A 275 16.58 -7.40 -20.18
C HIS A 275 18.04 -7.02 -20.52
N THR A 276 18.69 -7.88 -21.29
CA THR A 276 20.09 -7.78 -21.72
C THR A 276 20.33 -8.26 -23.15
N GLN A 277 19.29 -8.70 -23.88
CA GLN A 277 19.45 -9.12 -25.29
C GLN A 277 18.71 -8.27 -26.35
N TYR A 278 18.00 -7.22 -25.92
CA TYR A 278 17.41 -6.23 -26.84
C TYR A 278 18.27 -4.98 -27.06
N GLU A 279 19.22 -4.68 -26.17
CA GLU A 279 20.14 -3.53 -26.32
C GLU A 279 21.43 -3.90 -27.07
N GLU A 280 21.95 -5.14 -26.94
CA GLU A 280 23.12 -5.59 -27.73
C GLU A 280 22.82 -5.76 -29.23
N ARG A 281 21.56 -6.04 -29.62
CA ARG A 281 21.18 -6.08 -31.04
C ARG A 281 21.09 -4.71 -31.69
N GLN A 282 20.90 -3.61 -30.93
CA GLN A 282 20.91 -2.26 -31.50
C GLN A 282 22.31 -1.64 -31.54
N SER A 283 23.26 -2.10 -30.71
CA SER A 283 24.68 -1.71 -30.82
C SER A 283 25.42 -2.46 -31.93
N GLN A 284 25.11 -3.75 -32.17
CA GLN A 284 25.69 -4.49 -33.30
C GLN A 284 25.08 -4.12 -34.66
N ALA A 285 23.80 -3.72 -34.72
CA ALA A 285 23.16 -3.27 -35.97
C ALA A 285 23.64 -1.89 -36.49
N LYS A 286 24.55 -1.20 -35.78
CA LYS A 286 25.19 0.05 -36.22
C LYS A 286 26.66 -0.10 -36.63
N HIS A 287 27.18 -1.33 -36.72
CA HIS A 287 28.58 -1.59 -37.10
C HIS A 287 28.70 -2.51 -38.33
N SER A 288 27.69 -2.54 -39.20
CA SER A 288 27.67 -3.38 -40.41
C SER A 288 26.90 -2.74 -41.59
N GLN A 289 27.09 -1.44 -41.81
CA GLN A 289 26.72 -0.76 -43.07
C GLN A 289 27.72 0.36 -43.42
N GLU A 290 28.97 -0.02 -43.71
CA GLU A 290 29.86 0.83 -44.55
C GLU A 290 30.98 0.00 -45.21
N GLU A 291 30.60 -1.01 -46.01
CA GLU A 291 31.49 -1.61 -47.01
C GLU A 291 30.81 -1.58 -48.38
N GLN A 292 31.37 -0.80 -49.31
CA GLN A 292 31.04 -0.85 -50.74
C GLN A 292 31.89 -1.93 -51.44
N PRO A 293 31.46 -2.45 -52.61
CA PRO A 293 32.10 -3.61 -53.21
C PRO A 293 33.43 -3.32 -53.93
N GLN A 294 34.25 -4.36 -54.00
CA GLN A 294 35.58 -4.46 -54.62
C GLN A 294 35.71 -3.88 -56.05
N MET A 295 36.92 -3.41 -56.39
CA MET A 295 37.72 -3.93 -57.51
C MET A 295 39.16 -3.37 -57.52
N GLY A 296 40.14 -4.18 -57.98
CA GLY A 296 41.31 -3.66 -58.68
C GLY A 296 42.64 -3.51 -57.92
N GLN A 297 43.42 -4.59 -57.87
CA GLN A 297 44.89 -4.70 -57.73
C GLN A 297 45.73 -3.45 -58.09
N SER A 298 46.79 -3.16 -57.30
CA SER A 298 48.21 -3.29 -57.72
C SER A 298 49.19 -2.90 -56.59
N GLN A 299 50.47 -3.28 -56.77
CA GLN A 299 51.60 -3.12 -55.85
C GLN A 299 52.22 -1.70 -55.88
N GLY A 300 52.90 -1.29 -54.81
CA GLY A 300 53.73 -0.09 -54.76
C GLY A 300 54.39 0.13 -53.38
N GLU A 301 55.66 0.54 -53.35
CA GLU A 301 56.51 0.60 -52.16
C GLU A 301 56.39 1.90 -51.33
N GLN A 302 57.06 1.91 -50.16
CA GLN A 302 57.47 3.10 -49.37
C GLN A 302 58.13 4.19 -50.25
N PRO A 303 58.23 5.49 -49.86
CA PRO A 303 58.57 5.92 -48.49
C PRO A 303 58.03 7.30 -48.00
N GLN A 304 58.71 7.79 -46.97
CA GLN A 304 58.54 8.97 -46.11
C GLN A 304 58.51 10.38 -46.75
N THR A 305 58.22 11.37 -45.88
CA THR A 305 58.55 12.81 -45.93
C THR A 305 57.61 13.75 -46.70
N GLY A 306 57.50 14.99 -46.22
CA GLY A 306 56.80 16.09 -46.92
C GLY A 306 56.08 17.07 -46.00
N GLN A 307 56.77 18.08 -45.49
CA GLN A 307 56.12 19.30 -44.97
C GLN A 307 55.54 20.11 -46.15
N SER A 308 54.38 20.75 -45.98
CA SER A 308 54.13 22.03 -46.64
C SER A 308 53.05 22.84 -45.93
N GLN A 309 53.18 24.16 -46.00
CA GLN A 309 52.31 25.16 -45.39
C GLN A 309 51.26 25.66 -46.40
N GLY A 310 50.15 26.19 -45.88
CA GLY A 310 49.77 27.56 -46.24
C GLY A 310 48.39 27.80 -46.84
N LYS A 311 47.68 28.76 -46.21
CA LYS A 311 46.79 29.79 -46.81
C LYS A 311 45.45 29.30 -47.40
N HIS A 312 44.35 30.07 -47.35
CA HIS A 312 43.92 31.25 -46.56
C HIS A 312 42.41 31.46 -46.85
N ILE A 313 41.77 32.51 -46.28
CA ILE A 313 40.42 33.03 -46.61
C ILE A 313 39.28 32.22 -45.95
N GLN A 314 38.23 32.74 -45.30
CA GLN A 314 37.75 34.02 -44.71
C GLN A 314 36.22 33.92 -44.80
N GLY A 315 35.49 34.26 -43.73
CA GLY A 315 34.02 34.15 -43.73
C GLY A 315 33.42 34.39 -42.34
N GLU A 316 32.69 35.49 -42.20
CA GLU A 316 32.12 35.96 -40.95
C GLU A 316 30.74 35.34 -40.63
N GLN A 317 30.30 35.61 -39.41
CA GLN A 317 28.94 35.54 -38.82
C GLN A 317 27.74 35.74 -39.79
N PRO A 318 26.50 35.25 -39.48
CA PRO A 318 25.76 35.71 -38.28
C PRO A 318 24.74 34.75 -37.62
N GLN A 319 23.95 35.35 -36.71
CA GLN A 319 23.05 34.78 -35.71
C GLN A 319 21.63 34.43 -36.20
N MET A 320 20.94 33.63 -35.36
CA MET A 320 19.49 33.59 -35.06
C MET A 320 18.42 33.96 -36.13
N GLY A 321 17.47 33.05 -36.33
CA GLY A 321 16.14 33.34 -36.89
C GLY A 321 15.09 32.32 -36.44
N GLN A 322 13.93 32.78 -36.00
CA GLN A 322 12.78 31.96 -35.56
C GLN A 322 11.90 31.54 -36.75
N SER A 323 11.11 30.46 -36.63
CA SER A 323 9.68 30.39 -37.06
C SER A 323 9.12 28.95 -36.88
N GLN A 324 8.02 28.78 -36.14
CA GLN A 324 6.61 28.66 -36.56
C GLN A 324 6.19 27.27 -37.10
N ALA A 325 5.13 26.72 -36.49
CA ALA A 325 4.41 25.54 -36.96
C ALA A 325 3.34 25.90 -38.01
N LYS A 326 2.96 24.94 -38.87
CA LYS A 326 1.81 25.03 -39.79
C LYS A 326 1.03 23.71 -39.88
N HIS A 327 -0.27 23.84 -40.14
CA HIS A 327 -1.25 22.78 -40.43
C HIS A 327 -0.91 21.90 -41.64
N TYR A 328 -1.56 20.73 -41.74
CA TYR A 328 -2.26 20.28 -42.97
C TYR A 328 -3.39 19.26 -42.69
N GLN A 329 -4.22 19.00 -43.71
CA GLN A 329 -5.51 18.27 -43.71
C GLN A 329 -5.85 17.86 -45.17
N GLY A 330 -6.61 16.79 -45.49
CA GLY A 330 -7.14 15.70 -44.64
C GLY A 330 -8.39 15.03 -45.26
N ASP A 331 -8.32 13.71 -45.54
CA ASP A 331 -9.13 13.02 -46.58
C ASP A 331 -10.09 11.89 -46.09
N GLN A 332 -10.99 11.49 -47.01
CA GLN A 332 -12.20 10.64 -46.83
C GLN A 332 -11.96 9.11 -46.97
N PRO A 333 -13.02 8.28 -46.79
CA PRO A 333 -13.54 7.50 -47.94
C PRO A 333 -15.09 7.38 -48.03
N GLU A 334 -15.56 6.57 -49.00
CA GLU A 334 -16.83 6.68 -49.75
C GLU A 334 -18.07 5.88 -49.25
N GLU A 335 -19.21 6.09 -49.93
CA GLU A 335 -20.52 5.43 -49.81
C GLU A 335 -20.50 3.97 -50.33
N GLY A 336 -21.46 3.06 -50.08
CA GLY A 336 -22.74 3.09 -49.33
C GLY A 336 -23.60 1.86 -49.70
N GLN A 337 -24.81 1.71 -49.13
CA GLN A 337 -26.03 1.14 -49.76
C GLN A 337 -27.20 0.97 -48.75
N GLU A 338 -28.43 0.99 -49.27
CA GLU A 338 -29.69 1.18 -48.51
C GLU A 338 -30.33 -0.12 -47.99
N GLY A 339 -31.17 0.00 -46.95
CA GLY A 339 -32.08 -1.04 -46.47
C GLY A 339 -33.17 -0.46 -45.58
N GLN A 340 -34.43 -0.51 -46.06
CA GLN A 340 -35.59 0.13 -45.42
C GLN A 340 -36.05 -0.61 -44.15
N SER A 341 -36.61 0.13 -43.18
CA SER A 341 -37.51 -0.43 -42.16
C SER A 341 -38.71 0.50 -41.92
N GLN A 342 -39.89 -0.10 -41.80
CA GLN A 342 -41.18 0.59 -41.68
C GLN A 342 -41.55 0.84 -40.22
N GLU A 343 -42.40 1.84 -39.99
CA GLU A 343 -43.03 2.11 -38.70
C GLU A 343 -44.02 0.99 -38.33
N GLU A 344 -44.08 0.59 -37.05
CA GLU A 344 -45.38 0.19 -36.49
C GLU A 344 -45.46 0.45 -34.97
N GLN A 345 -46.68 0.72 -34.51
CA GLN A 345 -46.99 1.34 -33.23
C GLN A 345 -47.15 0.28 -32.12
N SER A 346 -46.72 0.58 -30.89
CA SER A 346 -47.03 -0.24 -29.70
C SER A 346 -47.91 0.52 -28.70
N GLN A 347 -49.12 0.01 -28.49
CA GLN A 347 -50.09 0.52 -27.52
C GLN A 347 -49.79 0.00 -26.09
N ALA A 348 -50.16 0.78 -25.08
CA ALA A 348 -50.01 0.41 -23.67
C ALA A 348 -51.12 -0.54 -23.19
N GLY A 349 -50.76 -1.50 -22.33
CA GLY A 349 -51.66 -2.43 -21.64
C GLY A 349 -51.08 -2.91 -20.30
N PRO A 350 -51.88 -3.32 -19.31
CA PRO A 350 -51.56 -3.05 -17.89
C PRO A 350 -50.93 -4.21 -17.09
N TYR A 351 -50.26 -3.84 -15.99
CA TYR A 351 -49.74 -4.75 -14.95
C TYR A 351 -50.84 -5.52 -14.18
N PRO A 352 -50.60 -6.81 -13.91
CA PRO A 352 -50.67 -7.37 -12.55
C PRO A 352 -49.38 -8.18 -12.26
N GLY A 353 -48.87 -8.32 -11.03
CA GLY A 353 -49.54 -8.57 -9.76
C GLY A 353 -49.00 -9.89 -9.20
N CYS A 354 -47.96 -9.83 -8.35
CA CYS A 354 -47.24 -11.02 -7.89
C CYS A 354 -47.99 -11.80 -6.79
N GLN A 355 -48.24 -13.10 -7.03
CA GLN A 355 -48.51 -14.10 -5.99
C GLN A 355 -47.67 -15.36 -6.27
N PRO A 356 -47.09 -15.99 -5.23
CA PRO A 356 -46.18 -17.12 -5.42
C PRO A 356 -46.94 -18.43 -5.59
N ARG A 357 -46.55 -19.23 -6.59
CA ARG A 357 -46.84 -20.67 -6.63
C ARG A 357 -45.55 -21.47 -6.75
N ALA A 358 -45.39 -22.44 -5.87
CA ALA A 358 -44.32 -23.42 -5.94
C ALA A 358 -44.50 -24.31 -7.18
N GLY A 359 -43.41 -24.53 -7.91
CA GLY A 359 -43.34 -25.43 -9.05
C GLY A 359 -41.87 -25.74 -9.34
N GLN A 360 -41.54 -27.02 -9.43
CA GLN A 360 -40.18 -27.48 -9.69
C GLN A 360 -39.77 -27.11 -11.12
N SER A 361 -38.58 -26.52 -11.30
CA SER A 361 -37.96 -26.35 -12.62
C SER A 361 -36.64 -27.12 -12.68
N HIS A 362 -36.59 -28.08 -13.62
CA HIS A 362 -35.34 -28.69 -14.06
C HIS A 362 -34.39 -27.62 -14.62
N ALA A 363 -33.09 -27.90 -14.54
CA ALA A 363 -32.06 -27.04 -15.13
C ALA A 363 -32.26 -26.91 -16.66
N SER A 364 -32.55 -25.69 -17.10
CA SER A 364 -32.33 -25.24 -18.47
C SER A 364 -31.30 -24.11 -18.46
N GLN A 365 -30.27 -24.24 -19.29
CA GLN A 365 -29.28 -23.18 -19.48
C GLN A 365 -29.95 -22.01 -20.21
N SER A 366 -30.10 -20.88 -19.52
CA SER A 366 -30.42 -19.60 -20.15
C SER A 366 -29.26 -18.63 -19.91
N THR A 367 -28.54 -18.32 -20.99
CA THR A 367 -27.43 -17.38 -20.99
C THR A 367 -27.96 -15.96 -20.83
N TYR A 368 -28.09 -15.48 -19.60
CA TYR A 368 -28.26 -14.05 -19.34
C TYR A 368 -26.89 -13.37 -19.25
N GLY A 369 -26.50 -12.70 -20.32
CA GLY A 369 -25.39 -11.75 -20.29
C GLY A 369 -25.81 -10.48 -19.56
N GLY A 370 -25.10 -10.14 -18.48
CA GLY A 370 -25.31 -8.90 -17.74
C GLY A 370 -24.30 -8.74 -16.61
N TRP A 371 -23.53 -7.65 -16.64
CA TRP A 371 -22.70 -7.15 -15.53
C TRP A 371 -21.38 -7.88 -15.18
N ASN A 372 -20.78 -8.64 -16.10
CA ASN A 372 -19.39 -9.11 -15.91
C ASN A 372 -18.39 -7.95 -16.16
N GLY A 373 -17.69 -7.50 -15.13
CA GLY A 373 -16.55 -6.56 -15.28
C GLY A 373 -16.12 -5.79 -14.02
N LEU A 374 -17.01 -5.58 -13.04
CA LEU A 374 -16.69 -4.84 -11.80
C LEU A 374 -16.70 -5.70 -10.54
N GLU A 375 -17.62 -6.67 -10.41
CA GLU A 375 -17.66 -7.56 -9.23
C GLU A 375 -16.48 -8.54 -9.17
N GLU A 376 -16.04 -9.10 -10.31
CA GLU A 376 -14.88 -10.01 -10.36
C GLU A 376 -13.60 -9.34 -9.83
N ASN A 377 -13.45 -8.02 -10.03
CA ASN A 377 -12.29 -7.29 -9.54
C ASN A 377 -12.31 -7.08 -8.02
N PHE A 378 -13.47 -6.86 -7.39
CA PHE A 378 -13.55 -6.62 -5.94
C PHE A 378 -13.22 -7.88 -5.13
N CYS A 379 -13.81 -9.01 -5.50
CA CYS A 379 -13.69 -10.27 -4.75
C CYS A 379 -12.31 -10.94 -4.86
N ASP A 380 -11.53 -10.66 -5.92
CA ASP A 380 -10.21 -11.24 -6.14
C ASP A 380 -9.03 -10.30 -5.78
N HIS A 381 -9.29 -9.22 -5.04
CA HIS A 381 -8.25 -8.32 -4.54
C HIS A 381 -7.08 -9.08 -3.88
N LYS A 382 -5.84 -8.69 -4.23
CA LYS A 382 -4.64 -9.15 -3.51
C LYS A 382 -4.66 -8.53 -2.11
N LEU A 383 -4.75 -9.36 -1.08
CA LEU A 383 -4.89 -8.93 0.32
C LEU A 383 -3.58 -8.92 1.12
N SER A 384 -2.52 -9.53 0.58
CA SER A 384 -1.20 -9.59 1.18
C SER A 384 -0.08 -9.40 0.17
N VAL A 385 1.04 -8.79 0.58
CA VAL A 385 2.24 -8.63 -0.25
C VAL A 385 3.50 -8.50 0.60
N ASN A 386 4.55 -9.23 0.23
CA ASN A 386 5.85 -9.14 0.89
C ASN A 386 6.57 -7.85 0.52
N ILE A 387 7.19 -7.18 1.49
CA ILE A 387 7.99 -5.96 1.30
C ILE A 387 9.41 -6.04 1.89
N ASP A 388 9.81 -7.21 2.39
CA ASP A 388 11.17 -7.46 2.94
C ASP A 388 12.17 -7.93 1.88
N ASP A 389 11.69 -8.31 0.70
CA ASP A 389 12.50 -8.70 -0.45
C ASP A 389 13.34 -7.50 -0.96
N PRO A 390 14.69 -7.54 -0.85
CA PRO A 390 15.55 -6.45 -1.29
C PRO A 390 15.56 -6.25 -2.81
N SER A 391 15.20 -7.26 -3.60
CA SER A 391 15.13 -7.15 -5.07
C SER A 391 14.00 -6.24 -5.53
N ARG A 392 13.02 -5.98 -4.66
CA ARG A 392 11.84 -5.15 -4.91
C ARG A 392 11.92 -3.77 -4.24
N ALA A 393 13.11 -3.35 -3.80
CA ALA A 393 13.32 -2.04 -3.20
C ALA A 393 13.33 -0.91 -4.26
N ASP A 394 12.57 0.16 -4.04
CA ASP A 394 12.56 1.34 -4.93
C ASP A 394 13.87 2.13 -4.86
N ILE A 395 14.57 2.03 -3.73
CA ILE A 395 15.85 2.70 -3.50
C ILE A 395 16.81 1.66 -2.90
N TYR A 396 17.96 1.50 -3.55
CA TYR A 396 19.06 0.65 -3.10
C TYR A 396 20.38 1.41 -3.18
N ASN A 397 21.19 1.29 -2.12
CA ASN A 397 22.58 1.72 -2.09
C ASN A 397 23.40 0.59 -1.44
N PRO A 398 24.33 -0.07 -2.16
CA PRO A 398 25.07 -1.23 -1.66
C PRO A 398 25.96 -0.96 -0.45
N ARG A 399 26.16 0.32 -0.07
CA ARG A 399 26.94 0.73 1.11
C ARG A 399 26.09 1.37 2.21
N ALA A 400 24.77 1.45 2.04
CA ALA A 400 23.89 2.14 2.98
C ALA A 400 22.58 1.40 3.31
N GLY A 401 21.99 0.67 2.36
CA GLY A 401 20.77 -0.10 2.59
C GLY A 401 19.70 0.00 1.51
N THR A 402 18.45 -0.32 1.88
CA THR A 402 17.25 -0.31 1.02
C THR A 402 16.06 0.44 1.62
N ILE A 403 15.21 0.96 0.75
CA ILE A 403 13.85 1.45 1.06
C ILE A 403 12.88 0.80 0.07
N THR A 404 11.84 0.15 0.59
CA THR A 404 10.72 -0.42 -0.18
C THR A 404 9.42 0.26 0.24
N ARG A 405 8.69 0.83 -0.71
CA ARG A 405 7.45 1.60 -0.52
C ARG A 405 6.25 0.80 -1.03
N LEU A 406 5.24 0.72 -0.19
CA LEU A 406 3.99 0.02 -0.48
C LEU A 406 2.89 1.07 -0.66
N ASN A 407 2.34 1.18 -1.88
CA ASN A 407 1.41 2.24 -2.28
C ASN A 407 0.30 1.69 -3.19
N THR A 408 -0.59 2.53 -3.73
CA THR A 408 -1.73 2.03 -4.54
C THR A 408 -1.33 1.42 -5.88
N GLN A 409 -0.12 1.67 -6.38
CA GLN A 409 0.42 1.08 -7.61
C GLN A 409 0.94 -0.34 -7.35
N THR A 410 1.66 -0.55 -6.24
CA THR A 410 2.22 -1.85 -5.87
C THR A 410 1.25 -2.75 -5.11
N PHE A 411 0.17 -2.18 -4.55
CA PHE A 411 -0.84 -2.89 -3.77
C PHE A 411 -2.22 -2.20 -3.87
N PRO A 412 -3.02 -2.50 -4.91
CA PRO A 412 -4.23 -1.73 -5.25
C PRO A 412 -5.31 -1.63 -4.16
N ILE A 413 -5.37 -2.56 -3.20
CA ILE A 413 -6.30 -2.49 -2.06
C ILE A 413 -6.06 -1.25 -1.16
N LEU A 414 -4.89 -0.61 -1.26
CA LEU A 414 -4.61 0.63 -0.56
C LEU A 414 -5.45 1.82 -1.06
N ASN A 415 -6.09 1.73 -2.23
CA ASN A 415 -7.11 2.71 -2.65
C ASN A 415 -8.33 2.71 -1.70
N ILE A 416 -8.66 1.54 -1.14
CA ILE A 416 -9.74 1.39 -0.14
C ILE A 416 -9.21 1.78 1.25
N VAL A 417 -8.14 1.13 1.70
CA VAL A 417 -7.59 1.29 3.07
C VAL A 417 -7.07 2.71 3.33
N GLN A 418 -6.64 3.41 2.28
CA GLN A 418 -6.06 4.76 2.31
C GLN A 418 -4.81 4.94 3.21
N MET A 419 -4.12 3.85 3.52
CA MET A 419 -2.85 3.84 4.23
C MET A 419 -1.74 3.29 3.33
N SER A 420 -0.48 3.57 3.64
CA SER A 420 0.68 3.02 2.96
C SER A 420 1.70 2.47 3.96
N ALA A 421 2.74 1.80 3.47
CA ALA A 421 3.85 1.38 4.32
C ALA A 421 5.21 1.67 3.66
N THR A 422 6.27 1.79 4.46
CA THR A 422 7.65 1.91 3.98
C THR A 422 8.55 1.02 4.84
N ARG A 423 9.13 -0.01 4.23
CA ARG A 423 10.12 -0.88 4.85
C ARG A 423 11.51 -0.31 4.60
N VAL A 424 12.31 -0.17 5.66
CA VAL A 424 13.68 0.36 5.57
C VAL A 424 14.67 -0.59 6.23
N HIS A 425 15.77 -0.86 5.54
CA HIS A 425 16.91 -1.59 6.07
C HIS A 425 18.16 -0.72 5.86
N LEU A 426 18.78 -0.28 6.94
CA LEU A 426 20.03 0.47 6.93
C LEU A 426 21.18 -0.41 7.39
N TYR A 427 22.31 -0.31 6.69
CA TYR A 427 23.57 -0.93 7.11
C TYR A 427 24.24 -0.12 8.23
N GLN A 428 25.33 -0.65 8.78
CA GLN A 428 26.09 -0.02 9.86
C GLN A 428 26.41 1.45 9.58
N ASN A 429 26.12 2.32 10.56
CA ASN A 429 26.36 3.77 10.51
C ASN A 429 25.68 4.55 9.36
N ALA A 430 24.84 3.90 8.53
CA ALA A 430 24.21 4.51 7.38
C ALA A 430 23.14 5.54 7.79
N ILE A 431 22.92 6.54 6.93
CA ILE A 431 22.06 7.68 7.21
C ILE A 431 20.90 7.72 6.21
N ILE A 432 19.70 8.07 6.66
CA ILE A 432 18.61 8.48 5.77
C ILE A 432 18.79 9.97 5.47
N SER A 433 18.71 10.33 4.18
CA SER A 433 18.69 11.75 3.77
C SER A 433 17.61 12.49 4.57
N PRO A 434 17.96 13.60 5.28
CA PRO A 434 17.00 14.31 6.13
C PRO A 434 15.76 14.66 5.33
N LEU A 435 14.56 14.44 5.88
CA LEU A 435 13.33 14.50 5.11
C LEU A 435 12.13 14.92 5.95
N TRP A 436 11.04 15.32 5.29
CA TRP A 436 9.71 15.39 5.91
C TRP A 436 8.69 14.58 5.10
N ASN A 437 7.63 14.10 5.76
CA ASN A 437 6.48 13.49 5.10
C ASN A 437 5.53 14.61 4.64
N ILE A 438 5.21 14.68 3.35
CA ILE A 438 4.48 15.82 2.74
C ILE A 438 2.98 15.75 3.05
N ASN A 439 2.38 14.56 2.98
CA ASN A 439 0.93 14.33 2.95
C ASN A 439 0.45 13.21 3.90
N ALA A 440 1.25 12.86 4.92
CA ALA A 440 0.97 11.77 5.84
C ALA A 440 1.66 11.96 7.19
N HIS A 441 1.02 11.54 8.28
CA HIS A 441 1.73 11.16 9.51
C HIS A 441 2.45 9.81 9.30
N SER A 442 3.43 9.51 10.15
CA SER A 442 4.25 8.30 10.06
C SER A 442 4.35 7.61 11.42
N VAL A 443 4.02 6.32 11.47
CA VAL A 443 4.14 5.45 12.64
C VAL A 443 5.36 4.56 12.42
N MET A 444 6.50 4.95 12.97
CA MET A 444 7.78 4.23 12.81
C MET A 444 7.92 3.17 13.91
N TYR A 445 8.00 1.90 13.55
CA TYR A 445 8.17 0.77 14.48
C TYR A 445 9.50 0.04 14.23
N MET A 446 10.31 -0.11 15.28
CA MET A 446 11.63 -0.74 15.22
C MET A 446 11.56 -2.27 15.29
N ILE A 447 12.23 -2.94 14.34
CA ILE A 447 12.22 -4.41 14.21
C ILE A 447 13.55 -5.02 14.65
N GLN A 448 14.69 -4.48 14.18
CA GLN A 448 16.03 -4.99 14.49
C GLN A 448 17.04 -3.84 14.51
N GLY A 449 18.09 -4.00 15.33
CA GLY A 449 19.20 -3.05 15.43
C GLY A 449 18.79 -1.73 16.08
N HIS A 450 19.70 -0.76 16.06
CA HIS A 450 19.51 0.52 16.73
C HIS A 450 19.63 1.70 15.77
N ILE A 451 18.82 2.74 15.99
CA ILE A 451 18.82 3.94 15.15
C ILE A 451 18.72 5.20 16.02
N TRP A 452 19.62 6.14 15.80
CA TRP A 452 19.48 7.49 16.36
C TRP A 452 18.54 8.29 15.47
N VAL A 453 17.53 8.92 16.08
CA VAL A 453 16.54 9.75 15.38
C VAL A 453 16.52 11.14 15.98
N GLN A 454 16.48 12.14 15.10
CA GLN A 454 16.13 13.51 15.41
C GLN A 454 14.84 13.91 14.69
N VAL A 455 13.95 14.62 15.38
CA VAL A 455 12.73 15.19 14.82
C VAL A 455 12.64 16.66 15.19
N VAL A 456 12.38 17.51 14.19
CA VAL A 456 12.30 18.97 14.31
C VAL A 456 10.91 19.43 13.88
N ASN A 457 10.31 20.33 14.67
CA ASN A 457 8.98 20.89 14.38
C ASN A 457 9.06 22.15 13.48
N ASP A 458 7.89 22.72 13.18
CA ASP A 458 7.68 23.96 12.44
C ASP A 458 8.37 25.20 13.05
N HIS A 459 8.59 25.20 14.37
CA HIS A 459 9.34 26.23 15.09
C HIS A 459 10.87 26.04 15.04
N GLY A 460 11.36 25.06 14.26
CA GLY A 460 12.79 24.72 14.19
C GLY A 460 13.35 24.08 15.47
N ARG A 461 12.51 23.71 16.44
CA ARG A 461 12.93 23.10 17.70
C ARG A 461 13.12 21.60 17.52
N ASN A 462 14.20 21.06 18.08
CA ASN A 462 14.43 19.63 18.17
C ASN A 462 13.52 19.03 19.26
N VAL A 463 12.41 18.43 18.83
CA VAL A 463 11.37 17.87 19.71
C VAL A 463 11.59 16.39 20.05
N TYR A 464 12.48 15.70 19.33
CA TYR A 464 12.91 14.35 19.66
C TYR A 464 14.38 14.18 19.31
N ASN A 465 15.20 13.79 20.28
CA ASN A 465 16.61 13.46 20.06
C ASN A 465 16.93 12.22 20.90
N GLY A 466 17.06 11.06 20.27
CA GLY A 466 17.26 9.82 21.02
C GLY A 466 17.49 8.58 20.17
N LEU A 467 17.89 7.51 20.87
CA LEU A 467 18.04 6.19 20.32
C LEU A 467 16.69 5.44 20.34
N LEU A 468 16.35 4.79 19.24
CA LEU A 468 15.27 3.81 19.18
C LEU A 468 15.83 2.38 19.11
N SER A 469 15.28 1.52 19.94
CA SER A 469 15.58 0.09 20.07
C SER A 469 14.42 -0.78 19.53
N PRO A 470 14.65 -2.07 19.21
CA PRO A 470 13.60 -2.99 18.76
C PRO A 470 12.39 -3.04 19.69
N GLY A 471 11.18 -3.07 19.11
CA GLY A 471 9.91 -3.04 19.86
C GLY A 471 9.41 -1.64 20.25
N GLN A 472 10.25 -0.59 20.13
CA GLN A 472 9.82 0.79 20.30
C GLN A 472 9.16 1.36 19.04
N LEU A 473 8.25 2.30 19.27
CA LEU A 473 7.50 3.02 18.25
C LEU A 473 7.68 4.53 18.43
N LEU A 474 7.87 5.26 17.33
CA LEU A 474 7.85 6.73 17.31
C LEU A 474 6.77 7.22 16.34
N ILE A 475 5.84 8.03 16.85
CA ILE A 475 4.91 8.79 16.01
C ILE A 475 5.65 10.03 15.51
N ILE A 476 5.55 10.28 14.20
CA ILE A 476 6.12 11.46 13.56
C ILE A 476 5.02 12.17 12.78
N PRO A 477 4.61 13.39 13.19
CA PRO A 477 3.57 14.12 12.47
C PRO A 477 3.98 14.50 11.04
N GLN A 478 2.98 14.81 10.22
CA GLN A 478 3.18 15.37 8.87
C GLN A 478 4.03 16.66 8.94
N ASN A 479 4.87 16.90 7.93
CA ASN A 479 5.77 18.05 7.79
C ASN A 479 6.87 18.24 8.85
N TYR A 480 6.89 17.47 9.95
CA TYR A 480 8.03 17.47 10.87
C TYR A 480 9.28 16.94 10.13
N VAL A 481 10.42 17.61 10.31
CA VAL A 481 11.68 17.28 9.64
C VAL A 481 12.43 16.21 10.45
N ILE A 482 12.95 15.20 9.78
CA ILE A 482 13.45 13.96 10.38
C ILE A 482 14.87 13.69 9.89
N MET A 483 15.76 13.37 10.80
CA MET A 483 17.09 12.81 10.49
C MET A 483 17.24 11.47 11.20
N LYS A 484 17.79 10.46 10.52
CA LYS A 484 17.95 9.11 11.06
C LYS A 484 19.31 8.54 10.70
N LYS A 485 20.01 7.96 11.68
CA LYS A 485 21.32 7.33 11.52
C LYS A 485 21.33 5.97 12.23
N ALA A 486 21.57 4.90 11.49
CA ALA A 486 21.76 3.57 12.06
C ALA A 486 23.02 3.54 12.94
N GLN A 487 23.01 2.70 13.97
CA GLN A 487 24.18 2.42 14.79
C GLN A 487 25.11 1.40 14.10
N HIS A 488 26.11 0.92 14.83
CA HIS A 488 27.09 -0.07 14.33
C HIS A 488 26.45 -1.42 13.96
N ASP A 489 25.32 -1.79 14.59
CA ASP A 489 24.55 -3.00 14.33
C ASP A 489 23.54 -2.86 13.16
N GLY A 490 23.53 -1.70 12.48
CA GLY A 490 22.55 -1.39 11.44
C GLY A 490 21.15 -1.16 12.01
N SER A 491 20.14 -1.08 11.14
CA SER A 491 18.74 -1.07 11.61
C SER A 491 17.75 -1.58 10.57
N LYS A 492 16.66 -2.20 11.04
CA LYS A 492 15.49 -2.55 10.25
C LYS A 492 14.25 -2.03 10.95
N TYR A 493 13.43 -1.29 10.22
CA TYR A 493 12.17 -0.75 10.72
C TYR A 493 11.12 -0.72 9.61
N ILE A 494 9.87 -0.54 10.02
CA ILE A 494 8.74 -0.25 9.14
C ILE A 494 8.10 1.07 9.56
N GLU A 495 7.64 1.85 8.59
CA GLU A 495 6.80 3.01 8.81
C GLU A 495 5.43 2.78 8.17
N PHE A 496 4.37 2.79 8.98
CA PHE A 496 3.02 2.90 8.46
C PHE A 496 2.70 4.36 8.24
N LYS A 497 2.15 4.71 7.08
CA LYS A 497 1.86 6.10 6.73
C LYS A 497 0.38 6.28 6.43
N THR A 498 -0.04 7.47 6.82
CA THR A 498 -1.43 7.86 7.04
C THR A 498 -2.17 8.32 5.76
N ASN A 499 -1.65 7.90 4.59
CA ASN A 499 -2.12 8.21 3.24
C ASN A 499 -1.60 7.13 2.28
N ALA A 500 -2.45 6.62 1.38
CA ALA A 500 -2.15 5.54 0.42
C ALA A 500 -0.94 5.79 -0.48
N ASN A 501 -0.75 7.06 -0.88
CA ASN A 501 0.32 7.52 -1.75
C ASN A 501 1.17 8.56 -1.01
N SER A 502 1.66 8.15 0.15
CA SER A 502 2.53 8.96 1.01
C SER A 502 3.80 9.40 0.28
N MET A 503 4.07 10.70 0.25
CA MET A 503 5.25 11.30 -0.36
C MET A 503 6.18 11.90 0.70
N VAL A 504 7.48 11.91 0.40
CA VAL A 504 8.51 12.53 1.24
C VAL A 504 9.32 13.51 0.41
N SER A 505 9.75 14.59 1.04
CA SER A 505 10.72 15.53 0.48
C SER A 505 12.08 15.29 1.12
N HIS A 506 13.10 14.95 0.33
CA HIS A 506 14.47 14.80 0.83
C HIS A 506 15.20 16.14 0.76
N ILE A 507 15.95 16.48 1.82
CA ILE A 507 16.68 17.74 1.95
C ILE A 507 18.00 17.70 1.16
N ALA A 508 18.71 16.58 1.21
CA ALA A 508 20.01 16.39 0.55
C ALA A 508 20.03 15.18 -0.38
N GLY A 509 21.05 15.12 -1.25
CA GLY A 509 21.27 14.02 -2.18
C GLY A 509 20.58 14.18 -3.54
N LYS A 510 20.56 13.11 -4.33
CA LYS A 510 19.88 13.06 -5.63
C LYS A 510 18.39 13.40 -5.48
N SER A 511 17.87 14.24 -6.37
CA SER A 511 16.46 14.68 -6.40
C SER A 511 15.96 15.32 -5.09
N SER A 512 16.84 16.02 -4.37
CA SER A 512 16.53 16.71 -3.12
C SER A 512 16.15 18.18 -3.30
N ILE A 513 15.58 18.81 -2.27
CA ILE A 513 15.17 20.22 -2.32
C ILE A 513 16.36 21.18 -2.45
N LEU A 514 17.49 20.91 -1.78
CA LEU A 514 18.73 21.66 -2.00
C LEU A 514 19.27 21.40 -3.42
N GLY A 515 19.10 20.17 -3.93
CA GLY A 515 19.32 19.82 -5.33
C GLY A 515 18.47 20.62 -6.33
N ALA A 516 17.25 20.99 -5.96
CA ALA A 516 16.32 21.74 -6.82
C ALA A 516 16.57 23.27 -6.82
N LEU A 517 17.03 23.84 -5.69
CA LEU A 517 17.23 25.29 -5.56
C LEU A 517 18.39 25.81 -6.43
N PRO A 518 18.30 27.03 -7.01
CA PRO A 518 19.44 27.69 -7.63
C PRO A 518 20.59 27.90 -6.64
N VAL A 519 21.84 27.74 -7.10
CA VAL A 519 23.03 27.90 -6.26
C VAL A 519 23.06 29.27 -5.59
N ASP A 520 22.70 30.31 -6.33
CA ASP A 520 22.77 31.69 -5.85
C ASP A 520 21.63 32.00 -4.86
N VAL A 521 20.51 31.26 -4.88
CA VAL A 521 19.50 31.31 -3.80
C VAL A 521 20.05 30.72 -2.51
N ILE A 522 20.71 29.55 -2.58
CA ILE A 522 21.37 28.92 -1.43
C ILE A 522 22.47 29.84 -0.86
N ALA A 523 23.34 30.38 -1.72
CA ALA A 523 24.44 31.25 -1.31
C ALA A 523 23.96 32.48 -0.54
N ASN A 524 22.97 33.20 -1.07
CA ASN A 524 22.41 34.39 -0.42
C ASN A 524 21.57 34.04 0.83
N ALA A 525 20.79 32.95 0.81
CA ALA A 525 19.93 32.58 1.94
C ALA A 525 20.72 32.14 3.18
N TYR A 526 21.89 31.52 3.00
CA TYR A 526 22.74 31.06 4.11
C TYR A 526 23.97 31.96 4.35
N GLY A 527 24.17 33.02 3.57
CA GLY A 527 25.33 33.91 3.69
C GLY A 527 26.68 33.25 3.36
N ILE A 528 26.67 32.20 2.52
CA ILE A 528 27.85 31.41 2.16
C ILE A 528 28.33 31.70 0.74
N SER A 529 29.59 31.40 0.43
CA SER A 529 30.11 31.56 -0.92
C SER A 529 29.41 30.65 -1.93
N ARG A 530 29.44 31.05 -3.21
CA ARG A 530 28.91 30.23 -4.32
C ARG A 530 29.56 28.84 -4.41
N THR A 531 30.81 28.71 -3.97
CA THR A 531 31.55 27.44 -3.92
C THR A 531 31.04 26.54 -2.80
N GLU A 532 30.77 27.10 -1.62
CA GLU A 532 30.17 26.36 -0.49
C GLU A 532 28.73 25.96 -0.81
N ALA A 533 27.93 26.85 -1.43
CA ALA A 533 26.58 26.53 -1.89
C ALA A 533 26.57 25.38 -2.93
N ARG A 534 27.55 25.35 -3.85
CA ARG A 534 27.77 24.19 -4.74
C ARG A 534 28.14 22.94 -3.96
N SER A 535 29.07 23.03 -3.01
CA SER A 535 29.47 21.88 -2.17
C SER A 535 28.28 21.30 -1.39
N LEU A 536 27.48 22.15 -0.73
CA LEU A 536 26.27 21.75 -0.02
C LEU A 536 25.29 21.00 -0.94
N LYS A 537 25.06 21.53 -2.14
CA LYS A 537 24.14 20.98 -3.13
C LYS A 537 24.61 19.66 -3.74
N PHE A 538 25.91 19.53 -4.05
CA PHE A 538 26.44 18.42 -4.86
C PHE A 538 27.23 17.36 -4.07
N SER A 539 27.58 17.60 -2.80
CA SER A 539 28.37 16.66 -1.96
C SER A 539 27.81 15.24 -1.82
N ARG A 540 26.54 14.99 -2.17
CA ARG A 540 25.90 13.67 -2.23
C ARG A 540 25.03 13.47 -3.49
N GLU A 541 25.33 14.15 -4.59
CA GLU A 541 24.44 14.19 -5.78
C GLU A 541 24.11 12.82 -6.41
N GLU A 542 24.99 11.83 -6.25
CA GLU A 542 24.77 10.46 -6.74
C GLU A 542 23.90 9.61 -5.80
N GLU A 543 23.81 9.97 -4.51
CA GLU A 543 23.14 9.16 -3.49
C GLU A 543 21.66 9.56 -3.36
N LEU A 544 20.74 8.61 -3.54
CA LEU A 544 19.29 8.81 -3.41
C LEU A 544 18.79 8.20 -2.09
N GLY A 545 18.19 9.01 -1.21
CA GLY A 545 17.43 8.58 -0.03
C GLY A 545 18.22 7.94 1.13
N VAL A 546 19.12 6.99 0.83
CA VAL A 546 20.01 6.28 1.77
C VAL A 546 21.47 6.60 1.47
N PHE A 547 22.20 6.97 2.52
CA PHE A 547 23.53 7.57 2.46
C PHE A 547 24.58 6.70 3.14
N ALA A 548 25.69 6.48 2.44
CA ALA A 548 26.85 5.81 3.01
C ALA A 548 27.52 6.73 4.06
N PRO A 549 28.15 6.15 5.10
CA PRO A 549 29.00 6.90 6.02
C PRO A 549 30.17 7.54 5.24
N LYS A 550 30.35 8.87 5.35
CA LYS A 550 31.47 9.61 4.74
C LYS A 550 32.55 10.07 5.72
N PHE A 551 32.22 10.10 7.01
CA PHE A 551 33.09 10.59 8.08
C PHE A 551 33.22 9.53 9.17
N SER A 552 34.41 9.38 9.74
CA SER A 552 34.64 8.53 10.93
C SER A 552 33.88 9.09 12.14
N GLN A 553 33.65 8.23 13.15
CA GLN A 553 32.77 8.54 14.28
C GLN A 553 33.28 9.66 15.22
N SER A 554 34.50 10.16 15.04
CA SER A 554 35.16 11.12 15.95
C SER A 554 34.45 12.47 16.10
N ILE A 555 33.55 12.85 15.19
CA ILE A 555 32.85 14.15 15.21
C ILE A 555 31.67 14.17 16.21
N PHE A 556 31.18 13.00 16.66
CA PHE A 556 29.96 12.92 17.49
C PHE A 556 30.20 12.85 19.01
N HIS A 557 31.46 12.93 19.47
CA HIS A 557 31.81 13.09 20.88
C HIS A 557 32.15 14.55 21.23
N SER A 558 31.15 15.43 21.11
CA SER A 558 31.12 16.71 21.82
C SER A 558 29.83 16.78 22.64
N SER A 559 29.89 16.19 23.84
CA SER A 559 28.90 16.50 24.88
C SER A 559 29.01 18.00 25.21
N PRO A 560 27.90 18.72 25.41
CA PRO A 560 27.96 20.05 25.99
C PRO A 560 28.47 19.91 27.43
N THR A 561 29.70 20.33 27.67
CA THR A 561 30.23 20.53 29.02
C THR A 561 29.38 21.59 29.70
N SER A 562 28.90 21.30 30.89
CA SER A 562 28.32 22.27 31.81
C SER A 562 29.32 23.41 32.04
N GLU A 563 28.97 24.63 31.65
CA GLU A 563 29.68 25.81 32.13
C GLU A 563 29.34 25.99 33.62
N GLU A 564 30.39 26.10 34.43
CA GLU A 564 30.28 26.22 35.89
C GLU A 564 29.81 27.63 36.27
N GLU A 565 28.89 27.72 37.23
CA GLU A 565 28.62 28.98 37.91
C GLU A 565 29.88 29.42 38.68
N SER A 566 30.49 30.53 38.26
CA SER A 566 31.48 31.23 39.06
C SER A 566 31.37 32.75 38.91
N SER A 567 30.52 33.37 39.76
CA SER A 567 30.61 34.76 40.26
C SER A 567 29.53 35.00 41.31
#